data_AF-A0A2H9VQ55-F1
#
_entry.id   AF-A0A2H9VQ55-F1
#
_cell.length_a   1.000
_cell.length_b   1.000
_cell.length_c   1.000
_cell.angle_alpha   90.00
_cell.angle_beta   90.00
_cell.angle_gamma   90.00
#
_symmetry.space_group_name_H-M   'P 1'
#
loop_
_entity.id
_entity.type
_entity.pdbx_description
1 polymer ?
#
loop_
_entity_poly.entity_id
_entity_poly.type
_entity_poly.pdbx_seq_one_letter_code
_entity_poly.pdbx_strand_id
1 'polypeptide(L)'
;MNDSEESYKSCYTKRLVSKAYKILHFVQNDKYSIGMDIQHWINLFKEQIKQTSLLEWASVSFGIAEVLLAKVNNVLLYPAGIIGILLGSYIMLDVGLYAETLLNGYYLVMSIYGWWYWIKKRNEPPVKISANTRRDWIITLSIVFVGWGVLYVLLKNFTDSTVPIWDAWVSSTAWAGMWLLAKRKLENWVLLNVSNLFAIPLLWHKQLVMFSVLTLFLFIVAIFGFIEWRGILKKDKAAV
;
A
#
# COMPACT_ATOMS: atom_id res chain seq x y z
N MET A 1 23.58 -29.95 -17.36
CA MET A 1 23.68 -29.52 -15.95
C MET A 1 22.91 -28.20 -15.80
N ASN A 2 21.58 -28.21 -16.06
CA ASN A 2 20.75 -27.01 -15.97
C ASN A 2 19.24 -27.30 -15.72
N ASP A 3 18.71 -28.49 -16.03
CA ASP A 3 17.27 -28.78 -15.82
C ASP A 3 16.87 -29.11 -14.37
N SER A 4 17.80 -29.58 -13.54
CA SER A 4 17.48 -29.98 -12.15
C SER A 4 17.43 -28.80 -11.17
N GLU A 5 18.08 -27.69 -11.47
CA GLU A 5 18.11 -26.49 -10.62
C GLU A 5 16.90 -25.58 -10.85
N GLU A 6 16.37 -25.57 -12.08
CA GLU A 6 15.15 -24.86 -12.48
C GLU A 6 13.88 -25.58 -11.97
N SER A 7 13.88 -26.92 -11.97
CA SER A 7 12.84 -27.76 -11.34
C SER A 7 12.83 -27.64 -9.81
N TYR A 8 13.99 -27.48 -9.16
CA TYR A 8 14.08 -27.26 -7.71
C TYR A 8 13.60 -25.86 -7.31
N LYS A 9 13.94 -24.80 -8.07
CA LYS A 9 13.43 -23.44 -7.83
C LYS A 9 11.91 -23.34 -8.03
N SER A 10 11.36 -24.03 -9.05
CA SER A 10 9.91 -24.17 -9.28
C SER A 10 9.16 -24.85 -8.12
N CYS A 11 9.79 -25.81 -7.44
CA CYS A 11 9.20 -26.56 -6.31
C CYS A 11 9.29 -25.80 -4.97
N TYR A 12 10.31 -24.96 -4.78
CA TYR A 12 10.50 -24.20 -3.53
C TYR A 12 9.69 -22.90 -3.46
N THR A 13 9.49 -22.20 -4.58
CA THR A 13 8.71 -20.94 -4.62
C THR A 13 7.21 -21.18 -4.58
N LYS A 14 6.74 -22.31 -5.14
CA LYS A 14 5.40 -22.84 -4.84
C LYS A 14 5.18 -22.93 -3.34
N ARG A 15 6.20 -23.13 -2.51
CA ARG A 15 6.06 -23.44 -1.09
C ARG A 15 5.75 -22.26 -0.19
N LEU A 16 5.89 -20.98 -0.58
CA LEU A 16 5.53 -19.84 0.29
C LEU A 16 4.11 -19.33 -0.01
N VAL A 17 3.74 -19.19 -1.29
CA VAL A 17 2.35 -18.92 -1.68
C VAL A 17 1.49 -20.18 -1.48
N SER A 18 1.95 -21.40 -1.78
CA SER A 18 1.26 -22.63 -1.34
C SER A 18 1.33 -22.87 0.16
N LYS A 19 2.24 -22.26 0.95
CA LYS A 19 2.15 -22.35 2.42
C LYS A 19 1.18 -21.34 2.97
N ALA A 20 1.09 -20.12 2.44
CA ALA A 20 0.00 -19.20 2.75
C ALA A 20 -1.35 -19.80 2.31
N TYR A 21 -1.40 -20.46 1.14
CA TYR A 21 -2.57 -21.18 0.61
C TYR A 21 -2.84 -22.50 1.36
N LYS A 22 -1.81 -23.22 1.85
CA LYS A 22 -1.96 -24.39 2.73
C LYS A 22 -2.27 -23.99 4.15
N ILE A 23 -1.89 -22.81 4.63
CA ILE A 23 -2.34 -22.25 5.91
C ILE A 23 -3.80 -21.83 5.74
N LEU A 24 -4.19 -21.19 4.62
CA LEU A 24 -5.58 -20.94 4.25
C LEU A 24 -6.40 -22.25 4.17
N HIS A 25 -5.88 -23.32 3.56
CA HIS A 25 -6.54 -24.62 3.48
C HIS A 25 -6.47 -25.47 4.77
N PHE A 26 -5.42 -25.33 5.57
CA PHE A 26 -5.26 -26.00 6.88
C PHE A 26 -6.17 -25.34 7.91
N VAL A 27 -6.32 -24.02 7.85
CA VAL A 27 -7.28 -23.25 8.66
C VAL A 27 -8.72 -23.44 8.18
N GLN A 28 -8.96 -23.72 6.89
CA GLN A 28 -10.30 -24.06 6.39
C GLN A 28 -10.86 -25.41 6.88
N ASN A 29 -10.03 -26.27 7.50
CA ASN A 29 -10.45 -27.58 7.99
C ASN A 29 -10.87 -27.59 9.46
N ASP A 30 -10.57 -26.54 10.23
CA ASP A 30 -11.08 -26.38 11.59
C ASP A 30 -12.24 -25.38 11.60
N LYS A 31 -13.44 -25.98 11.54
CA LYS A 31 -14.76 -25.45 11.88
C LYS A 31 -14.81 -23.95 12.21
N TYR A 32 -15.61 -23.25 11.40
CA TYR A 32 -16.44 -22.12 11.78
C TYR A 32 -16.89 -22.22 13.26
N SER A 33 -16.13 -21.61 14.15
CA SER A 33 -16.52 -21.37 15.53
C SER A 33 -16.24 -19.90 15.81
N ILE A 34 -17.35 -19.18 15.97
CA ILE A 34 -17.39 -17.80 16.43
C ILE A 34 -16.74 -17.79 17.82
N GLY A 35 -15.46 -17.40 17.84
CA GLY A 35 -14.61 -17.42 19.03
C GLY A 35 -13.16 -17.80 18.71
N MET A 36 -12.53 -17.17 17.70
CA MET A 36 -11.07 -17.26 17.58
C MET A 36 -10.46 -16.54 18.78
N ASP A 37 -9.88 -17.32 19.68
CA ASP A 37 -9.13 -16.84 20.82
C ASP A 37 -8.02 -15.87 20.37
N ILE A 38 -7.69 -14.87 21.20
CA ILE A 38 -6.61 -13.92 20.94
C ILE A 38 -5.28 -14.64 20.68
N GLN A 39 -5.11 -15.83 21.27
CA GLN A 39 -3.96 -16.68 21.05
C GLN A 39 -3.82 -17.14 19.59
N HIS A 40 -4.91 -17.39 18.87
CA HIS A 40 -4.88 -17.75 17.46
C HIS A 40 -4.26 -16.62 16.62
N TRP A 41 -4.74 -15.39 16.81
CA TRP A 41 -4.25 -14.21 16.10
C TRP A 41 -2.79 -13.89 16.42
N ILE A 42 -2.39 -14.06 17.68
CA ILE A 42 -0.99 -13.93 18.10
C ILE A 42 -0.10 -14.97 17.41
N ASN A 43 -0.57 -16.20 17.28
CA ASN A 43 0.18 -17.27 16.62
C ASN A 43 0.33 -16.99 15.12
N LEU A 44 -0.75 -16.60 14.43
CA LEU A 44 -0.68 -16.19 13.02
C LEU A 44 0.30 -15.05 12.79
N PHE A 45 0.27 -14.03 13.65
CA PHE A 45 1.22 -12.91 13.56
C PHE A 45 2.68 -13.38 13.71
N LYS A 46 2.97 -14.25 14.69
CA LYS A 46 4.30 -14.83 14.89
C LYS A 46 4.75 -15.68 13.70
N GLU A 47 3.84 -16.47 13.13
CA GLU A 47 4.13 -17.30 11.97
C GLU A 47 4.44 -16.46 10.74
N GLN A 48 3.65 -15.40 10.49
CA GLN A 48 3.88 -14.47 9.40
C GLN A 48 5.25 -13.80 9.52
N ILE A 49 5.60 -13.28 10.70
CA ILE A 49 6.95 -12.72 10.95
C ILE A 49 8.07 -13.72 10.62
N LYS A 50 7.92 -14.98 11.06
CA LYS A 50 8.93 -16.02 10.82
C LYS A 50 9.06 -16.41 9.34
N GLN A 51 7.98 -16.27 8.59
CA GLN A 51 7.94 -16.63 7.17
C GLN A 51 8.39 -15.49 6.26
N THR A 52 8.35 -14.24 6.73
CA THR A 52 8.83 -13.07 6.00
C THR A 52 10.33 -13.14 5.75
N SER A 53 10.70 -13.20 4.48
CA SER A 53 12.08 -13.15 4.00
C SER A 53 12.75 -11.80 4.23
N LEU A 54 14.08 -11.75 4.15
CA LEU A 54 14.83 -10.50 4.25
C LEU A 54 14.44 -9.48 3.18
N LEU A 55 14.08 -9.96 1.98
CA LEU A 55 13.69 -9.09 0.87
C LEU A 55 12.32 -8.45 1.12
N GLU A 56 11.36 -9.21 1.67
CA GLU A 56 10.06 -8.69 2.09
C GLU A 56 10.22 -7.70 3.25
N TRP A 57 11.08 -8.00 4.23
CA TRP A 57 11.41 -7.06 5.31
C TRP A 57 12.03 -5.76 4.78
N ALA A 58 12.92 -5.84 3.81
CA ALA A 58 13.49 -4.66 3.16
C ALA A 58 12.40 -3.84 2.45
N SER A 59 11.54 -4.48 1.65
CA SER A 59 10.41 -3.83 0.98
C SER A 59 9.50 -3.10 1.97
N VAL A 60 9.08 -3.77 3.05
CA VAL A 60 8.22 -3.19 4.10
C VAL A 60 8.93 -2.04 4.81
N SER A 61 10.21 -2.16 5.11
CA SER A 61 10.99 -1.12 5.79
C SER A 61 11.08 0.15 4.94
N PHE A 62 11.27 0.02 3.63
CA PHE A 62 11.24 1.16 2.72
C PHE A 62 9.85 1.80 2.61
N GLY A 63 8.77 1.02 2.63
CA GLY A 63 7.40 1.54 2.69
C GLY A 63 7.12 2.30 4.00
N ILE A 64 7.60 1.80 5.14
CA ILE A 64 7.52 2.51 6.42
C ILE A 64 8.30 3.83 6.35
N ALA A 65 9.52 3.79 5.81
CA ALA A 65 10.35 4.97 5.65
C ALA A 65 9.69 6.02 4.75
N GLU A 66 9.09 5.60 3.62
CA GLU A 66 8.33 6.49 2.72
C GLU A 66 7.25 7.27 3.47
N VAL A 67 6.39 6.58 4.23
CA VAL A 67 5.27 7.25 4.91
C VAL A 67 5.75 8.15 6.05
N LEU A 68 6.81 7.77 6.78
CA LEU A 68 7.42 8.61 7.79
C LEU A 68 8.07 9.87 7.20
N LEU A 69 8.73 9.75 6.05
CA LEU A 69 9.30 10.88 5.31
C LEU A 69 8.20 11.78 4.73
N ALA A 70 7.11 11.20 4.25
CA ALA A 70 5.93 11.96 3.79
C ALA A 70 5.33 12.79 4.93
N LYS A 71 5.23 12.21 6.15
CA LYS A 71 4.72 12.89 7.35
C LYS A 71 5.44 14.22 7.60
N VAL A 72 6.78 14.18 7.56
CA VAL A 72 7.65 15.35 7.76
C VAL A 72 7.88 16.17 6.49
N ASN A 73 7.09 15.94 5.44
CA ASN A 73 7.14 16.65 4.15
C ASN A 73 8.54 16.61 3.48
N ASN A 74 9.24 15.46 3.57
CA ASN A 74 10.56 15.26 2.99
C ASN A 74 10.49 14.55 1.64
N VAL A 75 11.11 15.13 0.60
CA VAL A 75 11.13 14.59 -0.78
C VAL A 75 11.75 13.20 -0.89
N LEU A 76 12.58 12.78 0.07
CA LEU A 76 13.17 11.44 0.10
C LEU A 76 12.13 10.31 0.25
N LEU A 77 10.87 10.65 0.55
CA LEU A 77 9.76 9.69 0.53
C LEU A 77 9.70 8.93 -0.80
N TYR A 78 9.96 9.60 -1.94
CA TYR A 78 9.85 8.98 -3.25
C TYR A 78 10.95 7.97 -3.56
N PRO A 79 12.26 8.28 -3.39
CA PRO A 79 13.28 7.25 -3.55
C PRO A 79 13.06 6.06 -2.60
N ALA A 80 12.64 6.30 -1.34
CA ALA A 80 12.29 5.22 -0.43
C ALA A 80 11.13 4.36 -0.98
N GLY A 81 10.05 5.00 -1.41
CA GLY A 81 8.88 4.32 -2.00
C GLY A 81 9.22 3.55 -3.27
N ILE A 82 9.99 4.13 -4.18
CA ILE A 82 10.42 3.47 -5.42
C ILE A 82 11.22 2.20 -5.11
N ILE A 83 12.18 2.26 -4.18
CA ILE A 83 12.92 1.07 -3.76
C ILE A 83 11.95 0.02 -3.18
N GLY A 84 11.07 0.42 -2.27
CA GLY A 84 10.08 -0.47 -1.66
C GLY A 84 9.17 -1.16 -2.69
N ILE A 85 8.65 -0.39 -3.66
CA ILE A 85 7.78 -0.86 -4.75
C ILE A 85 8.53 -1.81 -5.69
N LEU A 86 9.77 -1.50 -6.05
CA LEU A 86 10.57 -2.36 -6.93
C LEU A 86 10.90 -3.70 -6.26
N LEU A 87 11.27 -3.68 -4.98
CA LEU A 87 11.51 -4.91 -4.20
C LEU A 87 10.22 -5.75 -4.09
N GLY A 88 9.10 -5.11 -3.73
CA GLY A 88 7.80 -5.80 -3.63
C GLY A 88 7.32 -6.36 -4.97
N SER A 89 7.47 -5.58 -6.05
CA SER A 89 7.10 -6.01 -7.41
C SER A 89 7.96 -7.16 -7.90
N TYR A 90 9.26 -7.16 -7.59
CA TYR A 90 10.14 -8.29 -7.90
C TYR A 90 9.67 -9.58 -7.21
N ILE A 91 9.32 -9.51 -5.92
CA ILE A 91 8.78 -10.66 -5.17
C ILE A 91 7.47 -11.16 -5.81
N MET A 92 6.57 -10.26 -6.19
CA MET A 92 5.28 -10.60 -6.81
C MET A 92 5.44 -11.25 -8.19
N LEU A 93 6.39 -10.77 -9.00
CA LEU A 93 6.71 -11.37 -10.29
C LEU A 93 7.26 -12.79 -10.15
N ASP A 94 8.13 -13.03 -9.16
CA ASP A 94 8.71 -14.36 -8.89
C ASP A 94 7.63 -15.41 -8.55
N VAL A 95 6.54 -14.99 -7.92
CA VAL A 95 5.41 -15.86 -7.56
C VAL A 95 4.26 -15.85 -8.58
N GLY A 96 4.41 -15.14 -9.70
CA GLY A 96 3.42 -15.11 -10.79
C GLY A 96 2.22 -14.19 -10.57
N LEU A 97 2.27 -13.27 -9.60
CA LEU A 97 1.22 -12.29 -9.31
C LEU A 97 1.36 -11.05 -10.22
N TYR A 98 1.10 -11.26 -11.51
CA TYR A 98 1.27 -10.24 -12.55
C TYR A 98 0.24 -9.11 -12.45
N ALA A 99 -1.00 -9.43 -12.11
CA ALA A 99 -2.06 -8.44 -11.98
C ALA A 99 -1.76 -7.48 -10.82
N GLU A 100 -1.31 -7.99 -9.67
CA GLU A 100 -0.89 -7.19 -8.53
C GLU A 100 0.35 -6.36 -8.85
N THR A 101 1.30 -6.90 -9.62
CA THR A 101 2.46 -6.16 -10.09
C THR A 101 2.05 -5.00 -11.01
N LEU A 102 1.06 -5.21 -11.88
CA LEU A 102 0.49 -4.14 -12.72
C LEU A 102 -0.15 -3.03 -11.86
N LEU A 103 -0.83 -3.40 -10.77
CA LEU A 103 -1.36 -2.44 -9.80
C LEU A 103 -0.25 -1.63 -9.12
N ASN A 104 0.87 -2.26 -8.78
CA ASN A 104 2.07 -1.57 -8.28
C ASN A 104 2.68 -0.61 -9.30
N GLY A 105 2.47 -0.86 -10.60
CA GLY A 105 2.86 0.06 -11.67
C GLY A 105 2.29 1.46 -11.51
N TYR A 106 1.04 1.61 -11.03
CA TYR A 106 0.47 2.92 -10.73
C TYR A 106 1.26 3.64 -9.63
N TYR A 107 1.56 2.95 -8.52
CA TYR A 107 2.33 3.53 -7.43
C TYR A 107 3.72 3.94 -7.90
N LEU A 108 4.39 3.12 -8.72
CA LEU A 108 5.71 3.45 -9.28
C LEU A 108 5.65 4.73 -10.13
N VAL A 109 4.71 4.82 -11.07
CA VAL A 109 4.52 5.99 -11.93
C VAL A 109 4.23 7.23 -11.10
N MET A 110 3.34 7.11 -10.11
CA MET A 110 2.99 8.22 -9.23
C MET A 110 4.16 8.67 -8.34
N SER A 111 4.99 7.74 -7.88
CA SER A 111 6.18 8.07 -7.09
C SER A 111 7.24 8.76 -7.94
N ILE A 112 7.44 8.35 -9.20
CA ILE A 112 8.32 9.05 -10.14
C ILE A 112 7.79 10.46 -10.43
N TYR A 113 6.49 10.58 -10.73
CA TYR A 113 5.85 11.87 -10.98
C TYR A 113 5.96 12.81 -9.78
N GLY A 114 5.64 12.30 -8.58
CA GLY A 114 5.72 13.04 -7.35
C GLY A 114 7.15 13.48 -7.04
N TRP A 115 8.14 12.62 -7.25
CA TRP A 115 9.56 12.97 -7.09
C TRP A 115 9.94 14.15 -7.97
N TRP A 116 9.61 14.05 -9.27
CA TRP A 116 9.84 15.14 -10.22
C TRP A 116 9.12 16.43 -9.83
N TYR A 117 7.87 16.34 -9.37
CA TYR A 117 7.06 17.50 -8.98
C TYR A 117 7.55 18.17 -7.68
N TRP A 118 8.16 17.41 -6.78
CA TRP A 118 8.62 17.87 -5.47
C TRP A 118 10.03 18.45 -5.47
N ILE A 119 10.86 18.09 -6.45
CA ILE A 119 12.21 18.61 -6.59
C ILE A 119 12.14 20.12 -6.88
N LYS A 120 12.90 20.90 -6.11
CA LYS A 120 13.05 22.33 -6.37
C LYS A 120 13.76 22.52 -7.70
N LYS A 121 13.10 23.20 -8.63
CA LYS A 121 13.73 23.62 -9.89
C LYS A 121 14.58 24.86 -9.67
N ARG A 122 15.66 24.98 -10.46
CA ARG A 122 16.54 26.16 -10.43
C ARG A 122 15.69 27.40 -10.75
N ASN A 123 15.76 28.43 -9.91
CA ASN A 123 15.03 29.69 -10.01
C ASN A 123 13.52 29.64 -9.73
N GLU A 124 12.97 28.52 -9.27
CA GLU A 124 11.57 28.44 -8.83
C GLU A 124 11.48 28.26 -7.30
N PRO A 125 10.45 28.85 -6.65
CA PRO A 125 10.16 28.53 -5.25
C PRO A 125 9.76 27.05 -5.13
N PRO A 126 10.08 26.37 -4.01
CA PRO A 126 9.63 25.01 -3.78
C PRO A 126 8.10 24.97 -3.72
N VAL A 127 7.51 23.92 -4.29
CA VAL A 127 6.06 23.72 -4.26
C VAL A 127 5.57 23.67 -2.81
N LYS A 128 4.64 24.53 -2.42
CA LYS A 128 4.14 24.54 -1.03
C LYS A 128 3.01 23.53 -0.83
N ILE A 129 2.81 23.13 0.41
CA ILE A 129 1.59 22.40 0.80
C ILE A 129 0.40 23.31 0.50
N SER A 130 -0.66 22.75 -0.07
CA SER A 130 -1.90 23.47 -0.35
C SER A 130 -3.13 22.62 -0.02
N ALA A 131 -4.28 23.27 0.12
CA ALA A 131 -5.56 22.57 0.20
C ALA A 131 -6.09 22.26 -1.21
N ASN A 132 -7.01 21.31 -1.30
CA ASN A 132 -7.70 20.98 -2.54
C ASN A 132 -8.57 22.14 -3.04
N THR A 133 -8.43 22.44 -4.32
CA THR A 133 -9.38 23.25 -5.07
C THR A 133 -10.58 22.41 -5.50
N ARG A 134 -11.64 23.06 -6.01
CA ARG A 134 -12.77 22.34 -6.62
C ARG A 134 -12.34 21.41 -7.76
N ARG A 135 -11.36 21.84 -8.57
CA ARG A 135 -10.80 21.02 -9.65
C ARG A 135 -10.06 19.80 -9.11
N ASP A 136 -9.27 19.97 -8.04
CA ASP A 136 -8.58 18.85 -7.40
C ASP A 136 -9.58 17.81 -6.88
N TRP A 137 -10.69 18.25 -6.28
CA TRP A 137 -11.75 17.34 -5.83
C TRP A 137 -12.43 16.58 -6.97
N ILE A 138 -12.73 17.25 -8.09
CA ILE A 138 -13.32 16.59 -9.26
C ILE A 138 -12.38 15.49 -9.77
N ILE A 139 -11.08 15.76 -9.89
CA ILE A 139 -10.09 14.76 -10.32
C ILE A 139 -9.97 13.64 -9.28
N THR A 140 -9.88 13.97 -7.99
CA THR A 140 -9.81 13.00 -6.88
C THR A 140 -10.99 12.04 -6.93
N LEU A 141 -12.23 12.55 -7.00
CA LEU A 141 -13.43 11.72 -7.07
C LEU A 141 -13.50 10.91 -8.37
N SER A 142 -12.98 11.45 -9.48
CA SER A 142 -12.87 10.71 -10.74
C SER A 142 -11.91 9.52 -10.59
N ILE A 143 -10.75 9.72 -9.97
CA ILE A 143 -9.79 8.63 -9.67
C ILE A 143 -10.43 7.58 -8.77
N VAL A 144 -11.17 8.00 -7.74
CA VAL A 144 -11.88 7.06 -6.84
C VAL A 144 -12.91 6.25 -7.63
N PHE A 145 -13.89 6.86 -8.28
CA PHE A 145 -15.01 6.11 -8.85
C PHE A 145 -14.68 5.42 -10.17
N VAL A 146 -13.93 6.06 -11.07
CA VAL A 146 -13.49 5.42 -12.31
C VAL A 146 -12.43 4.36 -12.02
N GLY A 147 -11.46 4.69 -11.15
CA GLY A 147 -10.46 3.73 -10.70
C GLY A 147 -11.09 2.53 -10.01
N TRP A 148 -12.10 2.74 -9.14
CA TRP A 148 -12.85 1.65 -8.52
C TRP A 148 -13.49 0.72 -9.55
N GLY A 149 -14.16 1.27 -10.56
CA GLY A 149 -14.76 0.45 -11.63
C GLY A 149 -13.74 -0.35 -12.42
N VAL A 150 -12.63 0.29 -12.82
CA VAL A 150 -11.52 -0.36 -13.54
C VAL A 150 -10.89 -1.46 -12.69
N LEU A 151 -10.55 -1.15 -11.44
CA LEU A 151 -9.93 -2.08 -10.51
C LEU A 151 -10.85 -3.25 -10.18
N TYR A 152 -12.15 -3.01 -10.00
CA TYR A 152 -13.12 -4.08 -9.80
C TYR A 152 -13.14 -5.06 -10.97
N VAL A 153 -13.18 -4.55 -12.21
CA VAL A 153 -13.15 -5.39 -13.42
C VAL A 153 -11.83 -6.15 -13.52
N LEU A 154 -10.71 -5.51 -13.22
CA LEU A 154 -9.40 -6.17 -13.22
C LEU A 154 -9.32 -7.28 -12.17
N LEU A 155 -9.66 -6.98 -10.92
CA LEU A 155 -9.61 -7.93 -9.81
C LEU A 155 -10.59 -9.09 -10.02
N LYS A 156 -11.79 -8.83 -10.54
CA LYS A 156 -12.78 -9.88 -10.76
C LYS A 156 -12.40 -10.86 -11.87
N ASN A 157 -11.74 -10.40 -12.92
CA ASN A 157 -11.50 -11.21 -14.12
C ASN A 157 -10.06 -11.72 -14.24
N PHE A 158 -9.11 -11.11 -13.53
CA PHE A 158 -7.68 -11.40 -13.67
C PHE A 158 -6.97 -11.71 -12.35
N THR A 159 -7.69 -11.76 -11.21
CA THR A 159 -7.13 -12.18 -9.92
C THR A 159 -8.07 -13.13 -9.17
N ASP A 160 -7.53 -13.78 -8.14
CA ASP A 160 -8.28 -14.66 -7.23
C ASP A 160 -8.90 -13.90 -6.05
N SER A 161 -9.18 -12.60 -6.21
CA SER A 161 -9.78 -11.80 -5.13
C SER A 161 -11.18 -12.33 -4.79
N THR A 162 -11.37 -12.69 -3.52
CA THR A 162 -12.66 -13.12 -2.97
C THR A 162 -13.60 -11.97 -2.62
N VAL A 163 -13.06 -10.74 -2.55
CA VAL A 163 -13.77 -9.52 -2.14
C VAL A 163 -13.42 -8.34 -3.05
N PRO A 164 -13.54 -8.49 -4.39
CA PRO A 164 -12.98 -7.54 -5.37
C PRO A 164 -13.60 -6.15 -5.28
N ILE A 165 -14.85 -6.03 -4.81
CA ILE A 165 -15.52 -4.75 -4.57
C ILE A 165 -14.79 -3.92 -3.50
N TRP A 166 -14.43 -4.57 -2.39
CA TRP A 166 -13.77 -3.93 -1.25
C TRP A 166 -12.29 -3.71 -1.52
N ASP A 167 -11.63 -4.64 -2.19
CA ASP A 167 -10.25 -4.47 -2.64
C ASP A 167 -10.13 -3.28 -3.60
N ALA A 168 -11.03 -3.18 -4.59
CA ALA A 168 -11.07 -2.03 -5.48
C ALA A 168 -11.32 -0.70 -4.75
N TRP A 169 -12.14 -0.70 -3.69
CA TRP A 169 -12.43 0.51 -2.90
C TRP A 169 -11.20 1.00 -2.14
N VAL A 170 -10.52 0.09 -1.44
CA VAL A 170 -9.26 0.36 -0.75
C VAL A 170 -8.23 0.89 -1.74
N SER A 171 -8.01 0.19 -2.86
CA SER A 171 -6.99 0.57 -3.84
C SER A 171 -7.30 1.90 -4.54
N SER A 172 -8.55 2.14 -4.96
CA SER A 172 -8.92 3.39 -5.65
C SER A 172 -8.84 4.63 -4.75
N THR A 173 -9.23 4.50 -3.47
CA THR A 173 -9.07 5.59 -2.50
C THR A 173 -7.60 5.85 -2.17
N ALA A 174 -6.78 4.81 -2.06
CA ALA A 174 -5.32 4.94 -1.93
C ALA A 174 -4.70 5.61 -3.17
N TRP A 175 -5.14 5.23 -4.38
CA TRP A 175 -4.66 5.84 -5.63
C TRP A 175 -4.94 7.34 -5.69
N ALA A 176 -6.15 7.75 -5.29
CA ALA A 176 -6.52 9.15 -5.18
C ALA A 176 -5.69 9.89 -4.11
N GLY A 177 -5.44 9.24 -2.97
CA GLY A 177 -4.55 9.74 -1.92
C GLY A 177 -3.12 9.97 -2.42
N MET A 178 -2.55 9.01 -3.14
CA MET A 178 -1.22 9.12 -3.75
C MET A 178 -1.14 10.23 -4.80
N TRP A 179 -2.19 10.40 -5.61
CA TRP A 179 -2.28 11.52 -6.54
C TRP A 179 -2.23 12.87 -5.81
N LEU A 180 -2.99 13.01 -4.72
CA LEU A 180 -2.97 14.20 -3.88
C LEU A 180 -1.61 14.42 -3.19
N LEU A 181 -0.96 13.35 -2.72
CA LEU A 181 0.37 13.40 -2.12
C LEU A 181 1.39 13.91 -3.14
N ALA A 182 1.37 13.36 -4.36
CA ALA A 182 2.20 13.81 -5.46
C ALA A 182 2.04 15.31 -5.72
N LYS A 183 0.82 15.84 -5.58
CA LYS A 183 0.49 17.27 -5.76
C LYS A 183 0.70 18.14 -4.51
N ARG A 184 1.27 17.63 -3.41
CA ARG A 184 1.43 18.31 -2.11
C ARG A 184 0.12 18.85 -1.53
N LYS A 185 -0.95 18.06 -1.64
CA LYS A 185 -2.28 18.44 -1.14
C LYS A 185 -2.52 17.89 0.26
N LEU A 186 -2.98 18.72 1.20
CA LEU A 186 -3.23 18.32 2.59
C LEU A 186 -4.19 17.14 2.69
N GLU A 187 -5.21 17.11 1.83
CA GLU A 187 -6.27 16.11 1.83
C GLU A 187 -5.79 14.71 1.43
N ASN A 188 -4.56 14.55 0.94
CA ASN A 188 -3.95 13.25 0.69
C ASN A 188 -4.07 12.32 1.91
N TRP A 189 -3.80 12.87 3.10
CA TRP A 189 -3.85 12.13 4.35
C TRP A 189 -5.25 11.62 4.66
N VAL A 190 -6.29 12.37 4.30
CA VAL A 190 -7.68 11.94 4.51
C VAL A 190 -8.01 10.75 3.61
N LEU A 191 -7.67 10.82 2.32
CA LEU A 191 -7.93 9.74 1.37
C LEU A 191 -7.14 8.47 1.70
N LEU A 192 -5.86 8.60 2.05
CA LEU A 192 -5.03 7.48 2.50
C LEU A 192 -5.59 6.86 3.78
N ASN A 193 -6.12 7.67 4.71
CA ASN A 193 -6.69 7.14 5.94
C ASN A 193 -8.06 6.47 5.74
N VAL A 194 -8.86 6.95 4.79
CA VAL A 194 -10.07 6.24 4.34
C VAL A 194 -9.69 4.87 3.80
N SER A 195 -8.68 4.76 2.94
CA SER A 195 -8.17 3.47 2.47
C SER A 195 -7.76 2.57 3.64
N ASN A 196 -6.93 3.07 4.56
CA ASN A 196 -6.48 2.30 5.72
C ASN A 196 -7.62 1.81 6.62
N LEU A 197 -8.64 2.65 6.85
CA LEU A 197 -9.80 2.33 7.67
C LEU A 197 -10.56 1.10 7.14
N PHE A 198 -10.75 1.00 5.83
CA PHE A 198 -11.40 -0.15 5.20
C PHE A 198 -10.45 -1.34 5.05
N ALA A 199 -9.15 -1.09 4.85
CA ALA A 199 -8.15 -2.14 4.70
C ALA A 199 -7.92 -2.94 5.99
N ILE A 200 -7.91 -2.32 7.17
CA ILE A 200 -7.67 -3.00 8.46
C ILE A 200 -8.61 -4.20 8.68
N PRO A 201 -9.95 -4.03 8.70
CA PRO A 201 -10.86 -5.16 8.90
C PRO A 201 -10.83 -6.15 7.74
N LEU A 202 -10.57 -5.68 6.51
CA LEU A 202 -10.46 -6.53 5.32
C LEU A 202 -9.24 -7.46 5.39
N LEU A 203 -8.10 -6.95 5.81
CA LEU A 203 -6.86 -7.72 6.00
C LEU A 203 -7.00 -8.71 7.14
N TRP A 204 -7.70 -8.32 8.21
CA TRP A 204 -8.02 -9.23 9.32
C TRP A 204 -8.90 -10.39 8.85
N HIS A 205 -9.96 -10.10 8.07
CA HIS A 205 -10.81 -11.12 7.45
C HIS A 205 -10.03 -12.06 6.52
N LYS A 206 -9.02 -11.53 5.82
CA LYS A 206 -8.11 -12.31 4.96
C LYS A 206 -7.01 -13.07 5.72
N GLN A 207 -7.03 -13.06 7.06
CA GLN A 207 -5.99 -13.68 7.90
C GLN A 207 -4.59 -13.08 7.70
N LEU A 208 -4.48 -11.88 7.15
CA LEU A 208 -3.24 -11.15 6.89
C LEU A 208 -2.91 -10.22 8.07
N VAL A 209 -2.73 -10.81 9.26
CA VAL A 209 -2.58 -10.08 10.53
C VAL A 209 -1.40 -9.11 10.52
N MET A 210 -0.23 -9.52 10.02
CA MET A 210 0.96 -8.67 9.92
C MET A 210 0.69 -7.41 9.10
N PHE A 211 0.04 -7.57 7.94
CA PHE A 211 -0.36 -6.43 7.11
C PHE A 211 -1.44 -5.59 7.80
N SER A 212 -2.41 -6.18 8.50
CA SER A 212 -3.41 -5.42 9.25
C SER A 212 -2.79 -4.54 10.34
N VAL A 213 -1.77 -5.03 11.05
CA VAL A 213 -1.01 -4.28 12.07
C VAL A 213 -0.18 -3.17 11.41
N LEU A 214 0.48 -3.46 10.29
CA LEU A 214 1.17 -2.45 9.50
C LEU A 214 0.21 -1.35 9.04
N THR A 215 -0.95 -1.70 8.50
CA THR A 215 -1.97 -0.74 8.06
C THR A 215 -2.53 0.07 9.22
N LEU A 216 -2.68 -0.52 10.41
CA LEU A 216 -3.04 0.22 11.62
C LEU A 216 -1.96 1.25 12.00
N PHE A 217 -0.68 0.87 11.89
CA PHE A 217 0.43 1.80 12.05
C PHE A 217 0.36 2.95 11.02
N LEU A 218 0.13 2.63 9.74
CA LEU A 218 -0.03 3.63 8.68
C LEU A 218 -1.22 4.57 8.93
N PHE A 219 -2.32 4.04 9.48
CA PHE A 219 -3.50 4.82 9.86
C PHE A 219 -3.15 5.87 10.92
N ILE A 220 -2.41 5.48 11.96
CA ILE A 220 -1.94 6.38 13.01
C ILE A 220 -1.00 7.44 12.45
N VAL A 221 -0.04 7.05 11.61
CA VAL A 221 0.89 8.01 10.99
C VAL A 221 0.14 9.00 10.10
N ALA A 222 -0.89 8.56 9.37
CA ALA A 222 -1.67 9.45 8.52
C ALA A 222 -2.43 10.53 9.30
N ILE A 223 -2.93 10.22 10.51
CA ILE A 223 -3.52 11.22 11.42
C ILE A 223 -2.48 12.28 11.78
N PHE A 224 -1.28 11.86 12.20
CA PHE A 224 -0.22 12.79 12.56
C PHE A 224 0.29 13.60 11.35
N GLY A 225 0.39 12.97 10.17
CA GLY A 225 0.76 13.63 8.93
C GLY A 225 -0.22 14.74 8.56
N PHE A 226 -1.53 14.50 8.70
CA PHE A 226 -2.55 15.53 8.49
C PHE A 226 -2.37 16.71 9.45
N ILE A 227 -2.17 16.44 10.75
CA ILE A 227 -1.99 17.48 11.77
C ILE A 227 -0.76 18.33 11.47
N GLU A 228 0.37 17.68 11.15
CA GLU A 228 1.64 18.35 10.85
C GLU A 228 1.54 19.22 9.60
N TRP A 229 1.00 18.68 8.50
CA TRP A 229 0.82 19.42 7.25
C TRP A 229 -0.16 20.58 7.38
N ARG A 230 -1.22 20.41 8.17
CA ARG A 230 -2.16 21.50 8.48
C ARG A 230 -1.47 22.62 9.26
N GLY A 231 -0.55 22.27 10.16
CA GLY A 231 0.29 23.23 10.88
C GLY A 231 1.19 24.03 9.93
N ILE A 232 1.86 23.36 9.00
CA ILE A 232 2.70 24.00 7.97
C ILE A 232 1.88 24.95 7.10
N LEU A 233 0.73 24.48 6.58
CA LEU A 233 -0.16 25.28 5.73
C LEU A 233 -0.66 26.55 6.43
N LYS A 234 -0.99 26.48 7.73
CA LYS A 234 -1.42 27.65 8.50
C LYS A 234 -0.31 28.68 8.66
N LYS A 235 0.92 28.23 8.95
CA LYS A 235 2.09 29.11 9.08
C LYS A 235 2.40 29.82 7.76
N ASP A 236 2.34 29.09 6.65
CA ASP A 236 2.55 29.64 5.31
C ASP A 236 1.53 30.73 4.95
N LYS A 237 0.26 30.56 5.34
CA LYS A 237 -0.79 31.57 5.12
C LYS A 237 -0.64 32.81 5.99
N ALA A 238 -0.08 32.68 7.19
CA ALA A 238 0.12 33.80 8.10
C ALA A 238 1.35 34.66 7.75
N ALA A 239 2.25 34.14 6.92
CA ALA A 239 3.47 34.82 6.47
C ALA A 239 3.31 35.56 5.12
N VAL A 240 2.12 35.53 4.52
CA VAL A 240 1.73 36.23 3.28
C VAL A 240 0.78 37.36 3.65
#